data_AF-A0A951XFE6-F1
#
_entry.id   AF-A0A951XFE6-F1
#
_cell.length_a   1.000
_cell.length_b   1.000
_cell.length_c   1.000
_cell.angle_alpha   90.00
_cell.angle_beta   90.00
_cell.angle_gamma   90.00
#
_symmetry.space_group_name_H-M   'P 1'
#
loop_
_entity.id
_entity.type
_entity.pdbx_description
1 polymer ?
#
loop_
_entity_poly.entity_id
_entity_poly.type
_entity_poly.pdbx_seq_one_letter_code
_entity_poly.pdbx_strand_id
1 'polypeptide(L)'
;MASFFSQPVFQHFPIVSGRLKVWLLGKHLDNIHNGKPPRLGLFVVGAADLVLLEDGGKLRLSSRARALLENMQPSRGAKGKCLPRDKVEGILEKICRLHGEAELNRLRDEASALAKALGMAGEFTALNGLFSAILGTGDAKALGTAVARARAAQTPYDPDRIELFTKLAGALNAEVLPRLAEPTMSTDVWRNRAFFEAYFSNYIEGTEFEVDEAREIVFQQKIPEARPKDAHDIVGTFQLIEDRVEAGLVAETYDDFIALLLHRHRVLMSARPEEHPGLFKEKPNRAGSTHFVAPDLVRGTFKQGFDLARSFTEGFARALYFMFLVAEIHPFEDGNGRIARIFLNAELTRAGLSRIIVPTVLRDDYILALKGLSNNSLTEPFIQVMAKAQAFTASVN
;
A
#
# COMPACT_ATOMS: atom_id res chain seq x y z
N MET A 1 -1.63 44.15 -18.91
CA MET A 1 -1.41 43.83 -17.49
C MET A 1 -1.62 42.33 -17.32
N ALA A 2 -0.52 41.61 -17.12
CA ALA A 2 -0.42 40.22 -16.67
C ALA A 2 -1.08 40.07 -15.29
N SER A 3 -1.46 38.92 -14.72
CA SER A 3 -1.39 37.49 -15.04
C SER A 3 -2.30 36.80 -14.02
N PHE A 4 -3.19 35.91 -14.44
CA PHE A 4 -3.80 34.91 -13.55
C PHE A 4 -2.83 33.71 -13.48
N PHE A 5 -2.09 33.59 -12.37
CA PHE A 5 -1.28 32.41 -12.08
C PHE A 5 -2.11 31.37 -11.35
N SER A 6 -2.21 30.19 -11.95
CA SER A 6 -2.44 28.92 -11.26
C SER A 6 -1.30 28.68 -10.27
N GLN A 7 -1.65 28.45 -9.00
CA GLN A 7 -0.71 28.02 -7.96
C GLN A 7 -0.43 26.51 -8.10
N PRO A 8 0.84 26.07 -8.18
CA PRO A 8 1.21 24.69 -7.85
C PRO A 8 1.42 24.58 -6.34
N VAL A 9 0.62 23.72 -5.72
CA VAL A 9 0.75 23.29 -4.31
C VAL A 9 1.93 22.31 -4.22
N PHE A 10 3.09 22.81 -3.81
CA PHE A 10 4.20 21.98 -3.29
C PHE A 10 4.90 22.70 -2.14
N GLN A 11 4.18 22.88 -1.03
CA GLN A 11 4.79 23.04 0.29
C GLN A 11 5.00 21.63 0.85
N HIS A 12 6.26 21.19 1.05
CA HIS A 12 6.74 20.27 2.11
C HIS A 12 8.19 19.80 1.81
N PHE A 13 9.12 20.75 1.62
CA PHE A 13 10.53 20.54 1.93
C PHE A 13 10.99 21.71 2.81
N PRO A 14 11.58 21.47 3.99
CA PRO A 14 12.05 22.54 4.84
C PRO A 14 13.26 23.21 4.19
N ILE A 15 13.15 24.52 3.95
CA ILE A 15 14.29 25.38 3.66
C ILE A 15 14.99 25.61 4.99
N VAL A 16 16.03 24.83 5.27
CA VAL A 16 17.00 25.15 6.32
C VAL A 16 18.20 25.80 5.64
N SER A 17 18.44 27.07 5.96
CA SER A 17 19.67 27.78 5.61
C SER A 17 20.86 27.03 6.21
N GLY A 18 21.72 26.51 5.34
CA GLY A 18 22.93 25.78 5.71
C GLY A 18 23.13 24.49 4.92
N ARG A 19 23.95 24.58 3.86
CA ARG A 19 24.50 23.45 3.08
C ARG A 19 23.47 22.44 2.56
N LEU A 20 22.79 22.82 1.48
CA LEU A 20 22.07 21.89 0.61
C LEU A 20 23.07 20.89 -0.02
N LYS A 21 23.14 19.67 0.50
CA LYS A 21 23.68 18.53 -0.25
C LYS A 21 22.57 18.02 -1.18
N VAL A 22 22.50 18.56 -2.39
CA VAL A 22 21.75 17.94 -3.48
C VAL A 22 22.56 16.72 -3.92
N TRP A 23 21.99 15.52 -3.79
CA TRP A 23 22.55 14.32 -4.42
C TRP A 23 22.31 14.39 -5.94
N LEU A 24 23.15 15.16 -6.63
CA LEU A 24 23.40 15.02 -8.06
C LEU A 24 24.45 13.91 -8.22
N LEU A 25 24.03 12.72 -8.62
CA LEU A 25 24.99 11.72 -9.13
C LEU A 25 25.50 12.20 -10.49
N GLY A 26 26.71 12.80 -10.51
CA GLY A 26 27.41 13.34 -11.69
C GLY A 26 27.88 12.28 -12.69
N LYS A 27 28.51 12.57 -13.85
CA LYS A 27 29.05 13.79 -14.50
C LYS A 27 28.73 13.68 -16.01
N HIS A 28 28.09 14.67 -16.62
CA HIS A 28 28.42 15.26 -17.95
C HIS A 28 27.32 16.24 -18.39
N LEU A 29 27.62 17.53 -18.34
CA LEU A 29 26.73 18.61 -18.75
C LEU A 29 26.92 18.87 -20.26
N ASP A 30 25.85 18.84 -21.04
CA ASP A 30 25.88 19.09 -22.49
C ASP A 30 25.86 20.59 -22.80
N ASN A 31 26.96 21.09 -23.37
CA ASN A 31 27.04 22.42 -23.99
C ASN A 31 26.43 22.39 -25.40
N ILE A 32 25.23 22.96 -25.59
CA ILE A 32 24.62 23.19 -26.92
C ILE A 32 25.23 24.44 -27.57
N HIS A 33 26.53 24.45 -27.86
CA HIS A 33 27.12 25.60 -28.56
C HIS A 33 28.17 25.36 -29.64
N ASN A 34 28.58 24.11 -29.95
CA ASN A 34 29.73 23.94 -30.87
C ASN A 34 29.57 22.94 -32.02
N GLY A 35 28.35 22.62 -32.48
CA GLY A 35 28.16 21.83 -33.71
C GLY A 35 28.84 20.45 -33.73
N LYS A 36 29.20 19.92 -32.56
CA LYS A 36 29.75 18.57 -32.37
C LYS A 36 28.70 17.68 -31.70
N PRO A 37 28.61 16.39 -32.07
CA PRO A 37 27.71 15.47 -31.39
C PRO A 37 28.10 15.36 -29.89
N PRO A 38 27.13 15.41 -28.97
CA PRO A 38 27.39 15.39 -27.52
C PRO A 38 27.92 14.03 -27.04
N ARG A 39 28.72 14.06 -25.96
CA ARG A 39 29.22 12.85 -25.28
C ARG A 39 28.39 12.64 -24.01
N LEU A 40 27.41 11.75 -24.09
CA LEU A 40 26.30 11.62 -23.14
C LEU A 40 26.56 10.68 -21.95
N GLY A 41 26.06 11.06 -20.77
CA GLY A 41 26.10 10.27 -19.54
C GLY A 41 25.26 10.86 -18.39
N LEU A 42 24.25 10.08 -17.97
CA LEU A 42 23.41 10.06 -16.76
C LEU A 42 22.83 11.37 -16.16
N PHE A 43 21.53 11.64 -16.38
CA PHE A 43 20.68 12.44 -15.46
C PHE A 43 19.20 11.99 -15.49
N VAL A 44 18.63 11.69 -14.31
CA VAL A 44 17.18 11.65 -14.08
C VAL A 44 16.90 12.43 -12.80
N VAL A 45 16.32 13.62 -12.92
CA VAL A 45 15.81 14.42 -11.79
C VAL A 45 14.47 15.02 -12.19
N GLY A 46 13.51 15.04 -11.26
CA GLY A 46 12.22 15.67 -11.46
C GLY A 46 12.29 17.20 -11.31
N ALA A 47 11.70 17.90 -12.29
CA ALA A 47 11.12 19.24 -12.18
C ALA A 47 12.06 20.44 -11.89
N ALA A 48 13.17 20.55 -12.62
CA ALA A 48 13.72 21.86 -12.95
C ALA A 48 14.19 21.83 -14.43
N ASP A 49 13.83 22.82 -15.25
CA ASP A 49 14.20 22.81 -16.68
C ASP A 49 15.57 23.50 -16.94
N LEU A 50 16.09 24.22 -15.94
CA LEU A 50 17.27 25.05 -16.06
C LEU A 50 18.06 25.10 -14.74
N VAL A 51 19.35 24.79 -14.80
CA VAL A 51 20.29 25.07 -13.70
C VAL A 51 21.24 26.17 -14.16
N LEU A 52 21.28 27.27 -13.42
CA LEU A 52 22.22 28.37 -13.64
C LEU A 52 23.50 28.09 -12.88
N LEU A 53 24.64 28.15 -13.57
CA LEU A 53 25.97 28.02 -12.98
C LEU A 53 26.46 29.38 -12.49
N GLU A 54 27.34 29.37 -11.48
CA GLU A 54 27.94 30.58 -10.90
C GLU A 54 28.76 31.41 -11.91
N ASP A 55 29.22 30.77 -13.00
CA ASP A 55 29.95 31.41 -14.10
C ASP A 55 29.03 32.01 -15.19
N GLY A 56 27.71 31.99 -15.00
CA GLY A 56 26.72 32.43 -15.98
C GLY A 56 26.36 31.37 -17.03
N GLY A 57 26.91 30.15 -16.92
CA GLY A 57 26.51 29.01 -17.74
C GLY A 57 25.06 28.58 -17.52
N LYS A 58 24.40 28.11 -18.57
CA LYS A 58 23.02 27.59 -18.55
C LYS A 58 23.04 26.09 -18.82
N LEU A 59 22.57 25.30 -17.86
CA LEU A 59 22.41 23.85 -18.01
C LEU A 59 20.95 23.52 -18.24
N ARG A 60 20.67 22.76 -19.29
CA ARG A 60 19.34 22.23 -19.57
C ARG A 60 19.26 20.78 -19.15
N LEU A 61 18.19 20.43 -18.47
CA LEU A 61 17.92 19.05 -18.08
C LEU A 61 17.31 18.28 -19.26
N SER A 62 17.73 17.03 -19.45
CA SER A 62 17.13 16.15 -20.45
C SER A 62 15.67 15.88 -20.11
N SER A 63 14.81 15.88 -21.13
CA SER A 63 13.44 15.39 -20.96
C SER A 63 13.45 13.92 -20.53
N ARG A 64 12.37 13.44 -19.90
CA ARG A 64 12.25 12.05 -19.45
C ARG A 64 12.45 11.07 -20.61
N ALA A 65 11.80 11.33 -21.75
CA ALA A 65 11.93 10.52 -22.95
C ALA A 65 13.38 10.46 -23.47
N ARG A 66 14.09 11.61 -23.49
CA ARG A 66 15.50 11.67 -23.89
C ARG A 66 16.38 10.90 -22.92
N ALA A 67 16.20 11.10 -21.61
CA ALA A 67 16.97 10.39 -20.60
C ALA A 67 16.79 8.87 -20.69
N LEU A 68 15.56 8.38 -20.88
CA LEU A 68 15.28 6.95 -21.06
C LEU A 68 15.98 6.39 -22.31
N LEU A 69 15.95 7.13 -23.42
CA LEU A 69 16.58 6.76 -24.67
C LEU A 69 18.12 6.69 -24.55
N GLU A 70 18.72 7.68 -23.90
CA GLU A 70 20.17 7.73 -23.66
C GLU A 70 20.66 6.59 -22.76
N ASN A 71 19.83 6.13 -21.82
CA ASN A 71 20.16 5.00 -20.97
C ASN A 71 20.12 3.64 -21.69
N MET A 72 19.69 3.58 -22.96
CA MET A 72 19.77 2.36 -23.78
C MET A 72 21.09 2.23 -24.56
N GLN A 73 22.00 3.20 -24.43
CA GLN A 73 23.30 3.13 -25.08
C GLN A 73 24.17 2.00 -24.50
N PRO A 74 25.00 1.32 -25.32
CA PRO A 74 25.92 0.32 -24.82
C PRO A 74 26.94 0.93 -23.86
N SER A 75 26.94 0.46 -22.60
CA SER A 75 27.92 0.88 -21.62
C SER A 75 29.01 -0.18 -21.42
N ARG A 76 30.29 0.20 -21.56
CA ARG A 76 31.44 -0.69 -21.31
C ARG A 76 32.05 -0.39 -19.93
N GLY A 77 32.33 -1.44 -19.14
CA GLY A 77 33.03 -1.38 -17.84
C GLY A 77 32.13 -1.40 -16.59
N ALA A 78 32.72 -1.74 -15.44
CA ALA A 78 32.01 -1.98 -14.16
C ALA A 78 31.34 -0.73 -13.54
N LYS A 79 31.68 0.48 -14.00
CA LYS A 79 31.04 1.75 -13.63
C LYS A 79 30.46 2.41 -14.88
N GLY A 80 29.48 1.72 -15.47
CA GLY A 80 28.81 2.21 -16.67
C GLY A 80 28.15 3.57 -16.47
N LYS A 81 28.10 4.37 -17.55
CA LYS A 81 27.48 5.71 -17.55
C LYS A 81 25.95 5.67 -17.77
N CYS A 82 25.40 4.49 -18.00
CA CYS A 82 23.97 4.26 -18.20
C CYS A 82 23.41 3.46 -17.02
N LEU A 83 22.14 3.69 -16.71
CA LEU A 83 21.40 2.85 -15.79
C LEU A 83 21.37 1.40 -16.32
N PRO A 84 21.53 0.41 -15.43
CA PRO A 84 21.20 -0.97 -15.75
C PRO A 84 19.78 -1.10 -16.33
N ARG A 85 19.59 -2.05 -17.24
CA ARG A 85 18.32 -2.25 -17.95
C ARG A 85 17.13 -2.46 -17.01
N ASP A 86 17.32 -3.21 -15.92
CA ASP A 86 16.32 -3.46 -14.88
C ASP A 86 15.90 -2.16 -14.15
N LYS A 87 16.81 -1.19 -14.00
CA LYS A 87 16.48 0.13 -13.44
C LYS A 87 15.65 0.97 -14.40
N VAL A 88 15.97 0.96 -15.69
CA VAL A 88 15.15 1.64 -16.70
C VAL A 88 13.75 1.02 -16.77
N GLU A 89 13.68 -0.31 -16.77
CA GLU A 89 12.43 -1.06 -16.70
C GLU A 89 11.61 -0.70 -15.47
N GLY A 90 12.21 -0.68 -14.28
CA GLY A 90 11.53 -0.27 -13.05
C GLY A 90 11.02 1.17 -13.08
N ILE A 91 11.72 2.09 -13.77
CA ILE A 91 11.23 3.45 -13.99
C ILE A 91 9.99 3.45 -14.90
N LEU A 92 10.03 2.72 -16.01
CA LEU A 92 8.90 2.62 -16.94
C LEU A 92 7.67 1.98 -16.26
N GLU A 93 7.86 0.90 -15.51
CA GLU A 93 6.79 0.28 -14.73
C GLU A 93 6.21 1.27 -13.72
N LYS A 94 7.06 1.97 -12.96
CA LYS A 94 6.61 2.95 -11.97
C LYS A 94 5.82 4.10 -12.61
N ILE A 95 6.22 4.53 -13.81
CA ILE A 95 5.47 5.54 -14.58
C ILE A 95 4.09 5.00 -14.95
N CYS A 96 4.03 3.78 -15.49
CA CYS A 96 2.78 3.13 -15.84
C CYS A 96 1.86 3.00 -14.62
N ARG A 97 2.42 2.60 -13.48
CA ARG A 97 1.71 2.45 -12.21
C ARG A 97 1.12 3.76 -11.68
N LEU A 98 1.89 4.85 -11.74
CA LEU A 98 1.49 6.14 -11.15
C LEU A 98 0.67 7.02 -12.09
N HIS A 99 0.84 6.88 -13.40
CA HIS A 99 0.28 7.79 -14.41
C HIS A 99 -0.50 7.08 -15.53
N GLY A 100 -0.57 5.75 -15.47
CA GLY A 100 -1.31 4.93 -16.43
C GLY A 100 -0.58 4.69 -17.75
N GLU A 101 -1.19 3.84 -18.58
CA GLU A 101 -0.65 3.45 -19.88
C GLU A 101 -0.61 4.61 -20.88
N ALA A 102 -1.54 5.57 -20.77
CA ALA A 102 -1.58 6.74 -21.65
C ALA A 102 -0.32 7.60 -21.52
N GLU A 103 0.17 7.80 -20.30
CA GLU A 103 1.44 8.50 -20.05
C GLU A 103 2.62 7.73 -20.64
N LEU A 104 2.63 6.41 -20.46
CA LEU A 104 3.69 5.56 -20.97
C LEU A 104 3.74 5.57 -22.50
N ASN A 105 2.57 5.54 -23.16
CA ASN A 105 2.46 5.69 -24.61
C ASN A 105 2.93 7.06 -25.10
N ARG A 106 2.58 8.16 -24.39
CA ARG A 106 3.07 9.50 -24.72
C ARG A 106 4.61 9.56 -24.68
N LEU A 107 5.21 9.01 -23.62
CA LEU A 107 6.68 8.94 -23.49
C LEU A 107 7.33 8.10 -24.59
N ARG A 108 6.67 7.02 -25.03
CA ARG A 108 7.12 6.20 -26.16
C ARG A 108 7.14 7.01 -27.46
N ASP A 109 6.10 7.79 -27.72
CA ASP A 109 5.99 8.60 -28.93
C ASP A 109 7.01 9.75 -28.93
N GLU A 110 7.21 10.42 -27.78
CA GLU A 110 8.27 11.41 -27.59
C GLU A 110 9.66 10.82 -27.81
N ALA A 111 9.93 9.64 -27.24
CA ALA A 111 11.20 8.94 -27.44
C ALA A 111 11.42 8.56 -28.91
N SER A 112 10.36 8.20 -29.64
CA SER A 112 10.43 7.91 -31.08
C SER A 112 10.83 9.14 -31.89
N ALA A 113 10.20 10.29 -31.61
CA ALA A 113 10.53 11.55 -32.29
C ALA A 113 11.98 11.98 -32.01
N LEU A 114 12.43 11.86 -30.75
CA LEU A 114 13.80 12.16 -30.36
C LEU A 114 14.81 11.21 -30.99
N ALA A 115 14.52 9.92 -31.08
CA ALA A 115 15.40 8.95 -31.70
C ALA A 115 15.65 9.25 -33.18
N LYS A 116 14.63 9.73 -33.90
CA LYS A 116 14.78 10.21 -35.29
C LYS A 116 15.67 11.45 -35.36
N ALA A 117 15.46 12.42 -34.47
CA ALA A 117 16.23 13.66 -34.45
C ALA A 117 17.71 13.46 -34.04
N LEU A 118 17.98 12.48 -33.18
CA LEU A 118 19.31 12.23 -32.60
C LEU A 118 20.07 11.06 -33.27
N GLY A 119 19.46 10.34 -34.21
CA GLY A 119 20.07 9.19 -34.88
C GLY A 119 20.21 7.95 -33.98
N MET A 120 19.32 7.77 -33.01
CA MET A 120 19.38 6.73 -31.97
C MET A 120 18.37 5.59 -32.21
N ALA A 121 18.31 5.09 -33.46
CA ALA A 121 17.29 4.11 -33.86
C ALA A 121 17.43 2.75 -33.14
N GLY A 122 18.67 2.32 -32.88
CA GLY A 122 18.95 1.07 -32.17
C GLY A 122 18.54 1.12 -30.69
N GLU A 123 18.87 2.23 -30.03
CA GLU A 123 18.48 2.53 -28.66
C GLU A 123 16.96 2.61 -28.51
N PHE A 124 16.28 3.26 -29.46
CA PHE A 124 14.82 3.30 -29.47
C PHE A 124 14.22 1.92 -29.68
N THR A 125 14.81 1.08 -30.53
CA THR A 125 14.32 -0.29 -30.73
C THR A 125 14.36 -1.08 -29.41
N ALA A 126 15.46 -0.94 -28.65
CA ALA A 126 15.59 -1.56 -27.33
C ALA A 126 14.56 -1.00 -26.32
N LEU A 127 14.43 0.34 -26.25
CA LEU A 127 13.48 1.00 -25.36
C LEU A 127 12.02 0.66 -25.70
N ASN A 128 11.68 0.63 -26.98
CA ASN A 128 10.35 0.29 -27.48
C ASN A 128 9.99 -1.17 -27.17
N GLY A 129 10.97 -2.07 -27.15
CA GLY A 129 10.79 -3.43 -26.64
C GLY A 129 10.32 -3.45 -25.18
N LEU A 130 10.92 -2.62 -24.32
CA LEU A 130 10.50 -2.50 -22.92
C LEU A 130 9.11 -1.87 -22.79
N PHE A 131 8.82 -0.79 -23.53
CA PHE A 131 7.49 -0.19 -23.55
C PHE A 131 6.42 -1.22 -23.93
N SER A 132 6.63 -1.94 -25.03
CA SER A 132 5.68 -2.94 -25.53
C SER A 132 5.50 -4.09 -24.55
N ALA A 133 6.58 -4.58 -23.94
CA ALA A 133 6.51 -5.65 -22.95
C ALA A 133 5.75 -5.22 -21.68
N ILE A 134 5.98 -4.00 -21.18
CA ILE A 134 5.27 -3.46 -20.00
C ILE A 134 3.78 -3.25 -20.28
N LEU A 135 3.43 -2.82 -21.49
CA LEU A 135 2.04 -2.66 -21.95
C LEU A 135 1.37 -4.00 -22.33
N GLY A 136 2.07 -5.13 -22.20
CA GLY A 136 1.53 -6.45 -22.55
C GLY A 136 1.39 -6.70 -24.05
N THR A 137 1.89 -5.82 -24.92
CA THR A 137 1.84 -5.95 -26.39
C THR A 137 3.13 -6.53 -26.98
N GLY A 138 4.12 -6.86 -26.16
CA GLY A 138 5.42 -7.38 -26.57
C GLY A 138 5.84 -8.65 -25.82
N ASP A 139 7.10 -9.06 -25.97
CA ASP A 139 7.63 -10.25 -25.30
C ASP A 139 7.91 -9.98 -23.81
N ALA A 140 7.08 -10.55 -22.93
CA ALA A 140 7.25 -10.46 -21.48
C ALA A 140 8.58 -11.05 -20.98
N LYS A 141 9.23 -11.96 -21.73
CA LYS A 141 10.55 -12.50 -21.37
C LYS A 141 11.66 -11.45 -21.48
N ALA A 142 11.40 -10.34 -22.16
CA ALA A 142 12.31 -9.21 -22.24
C ALA A 142 12.43 -8.42 -20.92
N LEU A 143 11.55 -8.69 -19.93
CA LEU A 143 11.48 -8.01 -18.65
C LEU A 143 12.27 -8.74 -17.55
N GLY A 144 13.23 -8.04 -16.96
CA GLY A 144 14.14 -8.56 -15.94
C GLY A 144 13.59 -8.48 -14.52
N THR A 145 12.69 -7.54 -14.23
CA THR A 145 12.13 -7.30 -12.89
C THR A 145 10.84 -8.09 -12.66
N ALA A 146 10.61 -8.51 -11.42
CA ALA A 146 9.39 -9.21 -11.04
C ALA A 146 8.14 -8.33 -11.22
N VAL A 147 8.24 -7.03 -10.88
CA VAL A 147 7.13 -6.08 -10.97
C VAL A 147 6.67 -5.89 -12.42
N ALA A 148 7.61 -5.67 -13.36
CA ALA A 148 7.24 -5.48 -14.76
C ALA A 148 6.68 -6.77 -15.37
N ARG A 149 7.24 -7.95 -15.05
CA ARG A 149 6.69 -9.24 -15.47
C ARG A 149 5.26 -9.45 -14.97
N ALA A 150 4.99 -9.12 -13.71
CA ALA A 150 3.66 -9.24 -13.13
C ALA A 150 2.65 -8.31 -13.83
N ARG A 151 3.06 -7.07 -14.15
CA ARG A 151 2.24 -6.16 -14.97
C ARG A 151 1.95 -6.71 -16.36
N ALA A 152 2.98 -7.18 -17.08
CA ALA A 152 2.82 -7.80 -18.40
C ALA A 152 1.88 -9.03 -18.35
N ALA A 153 1.92 -9.78 -17.25
CA ALA A 153 1.04 -10.91 -16.97
C ALA A 153 -0.35 -10.52 -16.42
N GLN A 154 -0.75 -9.24 -16.47
CA GLN A 154 -2.05 -8.74 -15.99
C GLN A 154 -2.31 -9.04 -14.51
N THR A 155 -1.25 -9.13 -13.71
CA THR A 155 -1.29 -9.32 -12.26
C THR A 155 -0.42 -8.27 -11.55
N PRO A 156 -0.57 -6.96 -11.86
CA PRO A 156 0.27 -5.94 -11.27
C PRO A 156 0.03 -5.84 -9.76
N TYR A 157 1.07 -5.44 -9.04
CA TYR A 157 1.05 -5.28 -7.59
C TYR A 157 1.81 -4.04 -7.18
N ASP A 158 1.62 -3.60 -5.94
CA ASP A 158 2.34 -2.45 -5.38
C ASP A 158 3.66 -2.90 -4.72
N PRO A 159 4.83 -2.68 -5.36
CA PRO A 159 6.10 -3.13 -4.82
C PRO A 159 6.49 -2.41 -3.53
N ASP A 160 6.05 -1.16 -3.36
CA ASP A 160 6.37 -0.35 -2.19
C ASP A 160 5.68 -0.95 -0.94
N ARG A 161 4.47 -1.51 -1.13
CA ARG A 161 3.74 -2.25 -0.08
C ARG A 161 4.30 -3.63 0.18
N ILE A 162 4.77 -4.34 -0.85
CA ILE A 162 5.46 -5.64 -0.64
C ILE A 162 6.74 -5.45 0.17
N GLU A 163 7.51 -4.38 -0.06
CA GLU A 163 8.68 -4.06 0.78
C GLU A 163 8.27 -3.82 2.24
N LEU A 164 7.20 -3.07 2.47
CA LEU A 164 6.69 -2.79 3.79
C LEU A 164 6.23 -4.06 4.53
N PHE A 165 5.48 -4.93 3.85
CA PHE A 165 5.06 -6.22 4.41
C PHE A 165 6.24 -7.14 4.69
N THR A 166 7.26 -7.13 3.83
CA THR A 166 8.50 -7.89 4.05
C THR A 166 9.22 -7.41 5.31
N LYS A 167 9.29 -6.08 5.53
CA LYS A 167 9.88 -5.51 6.76
C LYS A 167 9.11 -5.92 8.00
N LEU A 168 7.78 -5.81 7.97
CA LEU A 168 6.94 -6.26 9.09
C LEU A 168 7.14 -7.75 9.37
N ALA A 169 7.18 -8.59 8.33
CA ALA A 169 7.41 -10.02 8.50
C ALA A 169 8.77 -10.35 9.09
N GLY A 170 9.82 -9.63 8.66
CA GLY A 170 11.14 -9.75 9.25
C GLY A 170 11.14 -9.41 10.75
N ALA A 171 10.47 -8.31 11.14
CA ALA A 171 10.38 -7.90 12.54
C ALA A 171 9.60 -8.91 13.39
N LEU A 172 8.42 -9.35 12.93
CA LEU A 172 7.59 -10.32 13.63
C LEU A 172 8.28 -11.68 13.83
N ASN A 173 9.12 -12.11 12.87
CA ASN A 173 9.89 -13.35 12.99
C ASN A 173 11.12 -13.22 13.91
N ALA A 174 11.62 -12.00 14.13
CA ALA A 174 12.79 -11.75 14.96
C ALA A 174 12.44 -11.55 16.44
N GLU A 175 11.21 -11.13 16.76
CA GLU A 175 10.76 -10.85 18.12
C GLU A 175 10.26 -12.09 18.86
N VAL A 176 10.48 -12.12 20.18
CA VAL A 176 9.82 -13.08 21.08
C VAL A 176 8.45 -12.51 21.46
N LEU A 177 7.42 -13.01 20.79
CA LEU A 177 6.06 -12.50 20.92
C LEU A 177 5.30 -13.16 22.09
N PRO A 178 4.36 -12.43 22.72
CA PRO A 178 3.57 -12.98 23.82
C PRO A 178 2.71 -14.14 23.34
N ARG A 179 2.56 -15.14 24.21
CA ARG A 179 1.66 -16.28 24.00
C ARG A 179 0.66 -16.34 25.14
N LEU A 180 -0.41 -15.56 24.99
CA LEU A 180 -1.52 -15.52 25.96
C LEU A 180 -2.61 -16.48 25.48
N ALA A 181 -2.81 -17.58 26.21
CA ALA A 181 -3.82 -18.57 25.86
C ALA A 181 -5.24 -18.02 26.10
N GLU A 182 -6.16 -18.43 25.24
CA GLU A 182 -7.58 -18.14 25.40
C GLU A 182 -8.18 -19.07 26.47
N PRO A 183 -8.79 -18.57 27.57
CA PRO A 183 -9.49 -19.42 28.51
C PRO A 183 -10.71 -20.10 27.88
N THR A 184 -11.10 -21.26 28.43
CA THR A 184 -12.36 -21.90 28.07
C THR A 184 -13.54 -21.05 28.52
N MET A 185 -14.40 -20.64 27.59
CA MET A 185 -15.55 -19.77 27.85
C MET A 185 -16.88 -20.48 27.59
N SER A 186 -17.86 -20.22 28.44
CA SER A 186 -19.26 -20.56 28.17
C SER A 186 -19.79 -19.78 26.96
N THR A 187 -20.93 -20.19 26.42
CA THR A 187 -21.59 -19.49 25.30
C THR A 187 -21.92 -18.04 25.67
N ASP A 188 -22.42 -17.79 26.88
CA ASP A 188 -22.80 -16.45 27.33
C ASP A 188 -21.59 -15.52 27.50
N VAL A 189 -20.48 -16.02 28.06
CA VAL A 189 -19.24 -15.25 28.20
C VAL A 189 -18.68 -14.89 26.83
N TRP A 190 -18.69 -15.83 25.88
CA TRP A 190 -18.29 -15.57 24.50
C TRP A 190 -19.17 -14.52 23.83
N ARG A 191 -20.50 -14.64 23.97
CA ARG A 191 -21.45 -13.69 23.41
C ARG A 191 -21.26 -12.29 23.97
N ASN A 192 -21.03 -12.16 25.28
CA ASN A 192 -20.72 -10.88 25.91
C ASN A 192 -19.39 -10.29 25.39
N ARG A 193 -18.37 -11.13 25.21
CA ARG A 193 -17.09 -10.66 24.66
C ARG A 193 -17.19 -10.24 23.21
N ALA A 194 -17.92 -11.00 22.39
CA ALA A 194 -18.21 -10.65 21.00
C ALA A 194 -18.88 -9.28 20.90
N PHE A 195 -19.79 -8.97 21.83
CA PHE A 195 -20.40 -7.65 21.93
C PHE A 195 -19.38 -6.54 22.19
N PHE A 196 -18.51 -6.69 23.19
CA PHE A 196 -17.49 -5.66 23.47
C PHE A 196 -16.48 -5.51 22.34
N GLU A 197 -16.08 -6.62 21.70
CA GLU A 197 -15.20 -6.57 20.53
C GLU A 197 -15.86 -5.79 19.38
N ALA A 198 -17.13 -6.10 19.07
CA ALA A 198 -17.88 -5.37 18.06
C ALA A 198 -18.06 -3.90 18.42
N TYR A 199 -18.40 -3.59 19.67
CA TYR A 199 -18.56 -2.23 20.18
C TYR A 199 -17.29 -1.41 20.00
N PHE A 200 -16.16 -1.85 20.56
CA PHE A 200 -14.91 -1.09 20.48
C PHE A 200 -14.36 -1.03 19.05
N SER A 201 -14.53 -2.09 18.26
CA SER A 201 -14.13 -2.10 16.85
C SER A 201 -14.89 -1.05 16.03
N ASN A 202 -16.17 -0.80 16.33
CA ASN A 202 -16.94 0.25 15.66
C ASN A 202 -16.65 1.64 16.26
N TYR A 203 -16.49 1.74 17.58
CA TYR A 203 -16.20 2.98 18.28
C TYR A 203 -14.94 3.66 17.74
N ILE A 204 -13.85 2.91 17.53
CA ILE A 204 -12.60 3.52 17.05
C ILE A 204 -12.70 4.08 15.62
N GLU A 205 -13.66 3.62 14.82
CA GLU A 205 -13.97 4.13 13.48
C GLU A 205 -14.93 5.33 13.50
N GLY A 206 -15.43 5.74 14.67
CA GLY A 206 -16.31 6.91 14.85
C GLY A 206 -17.78 6.57 15.11
N THR A 207 -18.14 5.29 15.17
CA THR A 207 -19.49 4.85 15.55
C THR A 207 -19.61 4.82 17.08
N GLU A 208 -19.89 5.99 17.66
CA GLU A 208 -19.95 6.19 19.10
C GLU A 208 -21.39 6.11 19.63
N PHE A 209 -21.66 5.11 20.46
CA PHE A 209 -22.89 4.93 21.24
C PHE A 209 -22.52 4.72 22.71
N GLU A 210 -23.44 5.00 23.63
CA GLU A 210 -23.28 4.54 25.01
C GLU A 210 -23.36 3.01 25.07
N VAL A 211 -22.66 2.39 26.02
CA VAL A 211 -22.57 0.91 26.10
C VAL A 211 -23.96 0.27 26.23
N ASP A 212 -24.84 0.85 27.06
CA ASP A 212 -26.21 0.35 27.24
C ASP A 212 -27.04 0.48 25.95
N GLU A 213 -26.88 1.58 25.21
CA GLU A 213 -27.56 1.78 23.92
C GLU A 213 -27.08 0.76 22.89
N ALA A 214 -25.76 0.56 22.76
CA ALA A 214 -25.20 -0.47 21.89
C ALA A 214 -25.68 -1.88 22.28
N ARG A 215 -25.83 -2.14 23.58
CA ARG A 215 -26.36 -3.41 24.10
C ARG A 215 -27.81 -3.63 23.68
N GLU A 216 -28.66 -2.60 23.74
CA GLU A 216 -30.03 -2.65 23.24
C GLU A 216 -30.08 -2.87 21.72
N ILE A 217 -29.22 -2.19 20.96
CA ILE A 217 -29.09 -2.37 19.51
C ILE A 217 -28.78 -3.83 19.16
N VAL A 218 -27.75 -4.41 19.78
CA VAL A 218 -27.30 -5.76 19.43
C VAL A 218 -28.25 -6.85 19.93
N PHE A 219 -28.67 -6.79 21.20
CA PHE A 219 -29.41 -7.90 21.81
C PHE A 219 -30.93 -7.76 21.72
N GLN A 220 -31.46 -6.54 21.59
CA GLN A 220 -32.90 -6.29 21.49
C GLN A 220 -33.30 -5.83 20.08
N GLN A 221 -32.34 -5.62 19.18
CA GLN A 221 -32.58 -5.12 17.81
C GLN A 221 -33.31 -3.76 17.80
N LYS A 222 -33.09 -2.96 18.84
CA LYS A 222 -33.67 -1.62 18.98
C LYS A 222 -32.82 -0.61 18.21
N ILE A 223 -33.14 -0.44 16.93
CA ILE A 223 -32.39 0.46 16.04
C ILE A 223 -32.84 1.92 16.23
N PRO A 224 -31.93 2.85 16.57
CA PRO A 224 -32.27 4.27 16.73
C PRO A 224 -32.60 4.91 15.39
N GLU A 225 -33.70 5.67 15.33
CA GLU A 225 -34.17 6.34 14.11
C GLU A 225 -33.17 7.38 13.57
N ALA A 226 -32.42 8.04 14.45
CA ALA A 226 -31.51 9.12 14.08
C ALA A 226 -30.23 8.61 13.38
N ARG A 227 -29.77 7.40 13.71
CA ARG A 227 -28.49 6.83 13.22
C ARG A 227 -28.60 5.32 12.92
N PRO A 228 -29.53 4.89 12.05
CA PRO A 228 -29.79 3.46 11.83
C PRO A 228 -28.60 2.74 11.19
N LYS A 229 -27.83 3.41 10.32
CA LYS A 229 -26.66 2.82 9.65
C LYS A 229 -25.56 2.46 10.65
N ASP A 230 -25.25 3.38 11.56
CA ASP A 230 -24.24 3.20 12.60
C ASP A 230 -24.63 2.04 13.54
N ALA A 231 -25.91 1.91 13.87
CA ALA A 231 -26.41 0.79 14.66
C ALA A 231 -26.23 -0.54 13.91
N HIS A 232 -26.54 -0.58 12.61
CA HIS A 232 -26.32 -1.77 11.79
C HIS A 232 -24.85 -2.15 11.62
N ASP A 233 -23.92 -1.20 11.64
CA ASP A 233 -22.48 -1.51 11.63
C ASP A 233 -22.06 -2.33 12.87
N ILE A 234 -22.59 -2.00 14.05
CA ILE A 234 -22.35 -2.79 15.26
C ILE A 234 -22.95 -4.19 15.14
N VAL A 235 -24.18 -4.29 14.64
CA VAL A 235 -24.86 -5.58 14.44
C VAL A 235 -24.09 -6.47 13.45
N GLY A 236 -23.66 -5.93 12.31
CA GLY A 236 -22.90 -6.68 11.30
C GLY A 236 -21.55 -7.17 11.83
N THR A 237 -20.81 -6.33 12.57
CA THR A 237 -19.57 -6.74 13.22
C THR A 237 -19.83 -7.85 14.25
N PHE A 238 -20.87 -7.70 15.08
CA PHE A 238 -21.22 -8.69 16.09
C PHE A 238 -21.57 -10.06 15.49
N GLN A 239 -22.34 -10.09 14.39
CA GLN A 239 -22.71 -11.33 13.70
C GLN A 239 -21.49 -12.15 13.26
N LEU A 240 -20.43 -11.49 12.78
CA LEU A 240 -19.18 -12.13 12.35
C LEU A 240 -18.32 -12.66 13.51
N ILE A 241 -18.56 -12.17 14.73
CA ILE A 241 -17.77 -12.53 15.91
C ILE A 241 -18.53 -13.54 16.79
N GLU A 242 -19.85 -13.44 16.88
CA GLU A 242 -20.65 -14.31 17.73
C GLU A 242 -20.58 -15.78 17.29
N ASP A 243 -20.64 -16.05 15.97
CA ASP A 243 -20.48 -17.40 15.46
C ASP A 243 -19.01 -17.85 15.63
N ARG A 244 -18.77 -18.81 16.53
CA ARG A 244 -17.43 -19.33 16.83
C ARG A 244 -16.75 -19.98 15.63
N VAL A 245 -17.52 -20.56 14.70
CA VAL A 245 -16.97 -21.16 13.48
C VAL A 245 -16.45 -20.06 12.57
N GLU A 246 -17.29 -19.05 12.29
CA GLU A 246 -16.91 -17.91 11.46
C GLU A 246 -15.76 -17.11 12.08
N ALA A 247 -15.83 -16.87 13.40
CA ALA A 247 -14.87 -16.06 14.15
C ALA A 247 -13.48 -16.70 14.28
N GLY A 248 -13.33 -17.99 13.97
CA GLY A 248 -12.05 -18.73 13.94
C GLY A 248 -11.66 -19.22 12.55
N LEU A 249 -12.46 -18.93 11.52
CA LEU A 249 -12.19 -19.37 10.15
C LEU A 249 -10.99 -18.61 9.57
N VAL A 250 -9.99 -19.34 9.10
CA VAL A 250 -8.80 -18.80 8.43
C VAL A 250 -8.65 -19.44 7.05
N ALA A 251 -8.06 -18.71 6.12
CA ALA A 251 -7.85 -19.20 4.76
C ALA A 251 -6.52 -19.96 4.64
N GLU A 252 -6.55 -21.10 3.95
CA GLU A 252 -5.34 -21.90 3.65
C GLU A 252 -4.75 -21.54 2.29
N THR A 253 -5.59 -21.10 1.34
CA THR A 253 -5.18 -20.65 0.02
C THR A 253 -5.51 -19.18 -0.21
N TYR A 254 -4.85 -18.59 -1.22
CA TYR A 254 -5.13 -17.21 -1.63
C TYR A 254 -6.58 -17.03 -2.10
N ASP A 255 -7.13 -17.98 -2.84
CA ASP A 255 -8.50 -17.89 -3.35
C ASP A 255 -9.51 -17.98 -2.22
N ASP A 256 -9.28 -18.84 -1.22
CA ASP A 256 -10.09 -18.90 0.00
C ASP A 256 -10.00 -17.58 0.79
N PHE A 257 -8.81 -16.98 0.86
CA PHE A 257 -8.60 -15.70 1.53
C PHE A 257 -9.43 -14.59 0.88
N ILE A 258 -9.40 -14.48 -0.44
CA ILE A 258 -10.20 -13.50 -1.17
C ILE A 258 -11.70 -13.78 -0.99
N ALA A 259 -12.14 -15.04 -1.11
CA ALA A 259 -13.53 -15.40 -0.93
C ALA A 259 -14.05 -15.03 0.47
N LEU A 260 -13.28 -15.37 1.51
CA LEU A 260 -13.58 -15.07 2.90
C LEU A 260 -13.58 -13.55 3.17
N LEU A 261 -12.61 -12.82 2.62
CA LEU A 261 -12.51 -11.37 2.75
C LEU A 261 -13.74 -10.67 2.17
N LEU A 262 -14.17 -11.05 0.97
CA LEU A 262 -15.36 -10.49 0.32
C LEU A 262 -16.66 -10.92 1.02
N HIS A 263 -16.73 -12.15 1.52
CA HIS A 263 -17.86 -12.63 2.31
C HIS A 263 -18.04 -11.82 3.60
N ARG A 264 -16.99 -11.72 4.42
CA ARG A 264 -17.01 -10.97 5.67
C ARG A 264 -17.35 -9.50 5.44
N HIS A 265 -16.76 -8.88 4.42
CA HIS A 265 -17.10 -7.49 4.06
C HIS A 265 -18.58 -7.32 3.67
N ARG A 266 -19.15 -8.28 2.94
CA ARG A 266 -20.57 -8.26 2.56
C ARG A 266 -21.50 -8.31 3.78
N VAL A 267 -21.19 -9.18 4.74
CA VAL A 267 -21.98 -9.28 5.99
C VAL A 267 -21.85 -7.99 6.80
N LEU A 268 -20.61 -7.54 7.02
CA LEU A 268 -20.29 -6.34 7.79
C LEU A 268 -21.04 -5.10 7.27
N MET A 269 -21.02 -4.89 5.96
CA MET A 269 -21.56 -3.68 5.32
C MET A 269 -22.97 -3.89 4.75
N SER A 270 -23.67 -4.96 5.11
CA SER A 270 -24.96 -5.35 4.50
C SER A 270 -26.05 -4.27 4.54
N ALA A 271 -26.01 -3.37 5.53
CA ALA A 271 -26.94 -2.25 5.68
C ALA A 271 -26.52 -0.95 4.96
N ARG A 272 -25.37 -0.96 4.27
CA ARG A 272 -24.81 0.19 3.52
C ARG A 272 -24.59 -0.20 2.04
N PRO A 273 -25.67 -0.39 1.26
CA PRO A 273 -25.55 -0.78 -0.15
C PRO A 273 -24.76 0.23 -0.99
N GLU A 274 -24.71 1.50 -0.58
CA GLU A 274 -23.92 2.55 -1.21
C GLU A 274 -22.40 2.37 -1.08
N GLU A 275 -21.94 1.56 -0.12
CA GLU A 275 -20.52 1.24 0.11
C GLU A 275 -20.09 -0.06 -0.59
N HIS A 276 -20.93 -0.57 -1.49
CA HIS A 276 -20.69 -1.73 -2.35
C HIS A 276 -20.23 -2.99 -1.57
N PRO A 277 -21.07 -3.56 -0.68
CA PRO A 277 -20.69 -4.65 0.20
C PRO A 277 -20.14 -5.88 -0.54
N GLY A 278 -18.97 -6.35 -0.11
CA GLY A 278 -18.27 -7.47 -0.72
C GLY A 278 -17.66 -7.22 -2.11
N LEU A 279 -17.50 -5.96 -2.54
CA LEU A 279 -16.79 -5.59 -3.77
C LEU A 279 -15.56 -4.73 -3.45
N PHE A 280 -14.47 -4.93 -4.19
CA PHE A 280 -13.29 -4.06 -4.05
C PHE A 280 -13.56 -2.65 -4.60
N LYS A 281 -12.87 -1.67 -4.04
CA LYS A 281 -12.90 -0.27 -4.47
C LYS A 281 -12.54 -0.14 -5.95
N GLU A 282 -13.21 0.79 -6.63
CA GLU A 282 -12.90 1.17 -8.01
C GLU A 282 -12.08 2.46 -8.09
N LYS A 283 -12.05 3.24 -7.00
CA LYS A 283 -11.34 4.51 -6.91
C LYS A 283 -10.23 4.45 -5.86
N PRO A 284 -9.11 5.17 -6.06
CA PRO A 284 -8.09 5.31 -5.04
C PRO A 284 -8.67 5.95 -3.76
N ASN A 285 -8.26 5.42 -2.61
CA ASN A 285 -8.64 5.93 -1.29
C ASN A 285 -7.41 6.29 -0.45
N ARG A 286 -7.62 7.11 0.57
CA ARG A 286 -6.58 7.62 1.47
C ARG A 286 -7.14 7.90 2.85
N ALA A 287 -6.30 7.84 3.87
CA ALA A 287 -6.61 8.30 5.22
C ALA A 287 -5.56 9.32 5.67
N GLY A 288 -5.99 10.58 5.85
CA GLY A 288 -5.05 11.69 6.09
C GLY A 288 -4.05 11.82 4.93
N SER A 289 -2.75 11.74 5.22
CA SER A 289 -1.67 11.77 4.23
C SER A 289 -1.33 10.39 3.63
N THR A 290 -1.84 9.31 4.20
CA THR A 290 -1.53 7.95 3.76
C THR A 290 -2.39 7.57 2.55
N HIS A 291 -1.74 7.32 1.41
CA HIS A 291 -2.40 6.77 0.22
C HIS A 291 -2.29 5.25 0.23
N PHE A 292 -3.39 4.56 -0.03
CA PHE A 292 -3.40 3.09 -0.05
C PHE A 292 -3.22 2.54 -1.47
N VAL A 293 -3.16 1.22 -1.58
CA VAL A 293 -2.95 0.50 -2.84
C VAL A 293 -3.97 0.93 -3.89
N ALA A 294 -3.53 1.24 -5.11
CA ALA A 294 -4.43 1.60 -6.19
C ALA A 294 -5.37 0.42 -6.57
N PRO A 295 -6.61 0.69 -7.01
CA PRO A 295 -7.62 -0.34 -7.31
C PRO A 295 -7.12 -1.51 -8.16
N ASP A 296 -6.40 -1.21 -9.25
CA ASP A 296 -5.87 -2.18 -10.20
C ASP A 296 -4.76 -3.08 -9.60
N LEU A 297 -4.15 -2.64 -8.50
CA LEU A 297 -3.06 -3.35 -7.82
C LEU A 297 -3.54 -4.20 -6.63
N VAL A 298 -4.79 -4.05 -6.18
CA VAL A 298 -5.30 -4.69 -4.94
C VAL A 298 -5.09 -6.20 -4.96
N ARG A 299 -5.54 -6.87 -6.03
CA ARG A 299 -5.47 -8.34 -6.14
C ARG A 299 -4.03 -8.84 -6.19
N GLY A 300 -3.19 -8.26 -7.04
CA GLY A 300 -1.79 -8.66 -7.13
C GLY A 300 -1.03 -8.42 -5.83
N THR A 301 -1.32 -7.31 -5.14
CA THR A 301 -0.70 -6.99 -3.85
C THR A 301 -1.13 -7.96 -2.76
N PHE A 302 -2.42 -8.30 -2.68
CA PHE A 302 -2.88 -9.34 -1.75
C PHE A 302 -2.23 -10.69 -2.05
N LYS A 303 -2.10 -11.07 -3.33
CA LYS A 303 -1.47 -12.34 -3.68
C LYS A 303 -0.03 -12.42 -3.17
N GLN A 304 0.77 -11.39 -3.47
CA GLN A 304 2.17 -11.34 -3.05
C GLN A 304 2.30 -11.28 -1.52
N GLY A 305 1.44 -10.49 -0.85
CA GLY A 305 1.41 -10.41 0.62
C GLY A 305 0.96 -11.72 1.29
N PHE A 306 -0.06 -12.39 0.74
CA PHE A 306 -0.50 -13.69 1.24
C PHE A 306 0.61 -14.74 1.13
N ASP A 307 1.36 -14.74 0.02
CA ASP A 307 2.47 -15.67 -0.17
C ASP A 307 3.59 -15.45 0.90
N LEU A 308 3.82 -14.21 1.36
CA LEU A 308 4.71 -13.93 2.51
C LEU A 308 4.15 -14.46 3.84
N ALA A 309 2.84 -14.46 4.02
CA ALA A 309 2.20 -14.96 5.25
C ALA A 309 2.46 -16.46 5.49
N ARG A 310 2.78 -17.21 4.44
CA ARG A 310 3.04 -18.66 4.51
C ARG A 310 4.29 -19.01 5.31
N SER A 311 5.18 -18.06 5.57
CA SER A 311 6.36 -18.30 6.42
C SER A 311 6.06 -18.28 7.91
N PHE A 312 4.89 -17.79 8.33
CA PHE A 312 4.55 -17.74 9.75
C PHE A 312 3.93 -19.05 10.23
N THR A 313 4.27 -19.42 11.47
CA THR A 313 3.45 -20.33 12.25
C THR A 313 2.15 -19.65 12.69
N GLU A 314 1.10 -20.44 12.94
CA GLU A 314 -0.14 -19.95 13.54
C GLU A 314 0.14 -19.26 14.88
N GLY A 315 -0.49 -18.09 15.11
CA GLY A 315 -0.37 -17.34 16.35
C GLY A 315 -0.28 -15.84 16.16
N PHE A 316 0.28 -15.16 17.16
CA PHE A 316 0.28 -13.70 17.26
C PHE A 316 0.94 -13.00 16.05
N ALA A 317 2.09 -13.49 15.57
CA ALA A 317 2.76 -12.94 14.39
C ALA A 317 1.87 -12.95 13.15
N ARG A 318 1.32 -14.11 12.81
CA ARG A 318 0.45 -14.28 11.64
C ARG A 318 -0.82 -13.42 11.75
N ALA A 319 -1.39 -13.31 12.94
CA ALA A 319 -2.52 -12.45 13.22
C ALA A 319 -2.22 -10.97 12.93
N LEU A 320 -1.12 -10.44 13.47
CA LEU A 320 -0.70 -9.05 13.26
C LEU A 320 -0.39 -8.77 11.79
N TYR A 321 0.24 -9.74 11.11
CA TYR A 321 0.54 -9.63 9.69
C TYR A 321 -0.73 -9.51 8.84
N PHE A 322 -1.71 -10.42 9.00
CA PHE A 322 -2.95 -10.38 8.23
C PHE A 322 -3.79 -9.15 8.52
N MET A 323 -3.82 -8.71 9.78
CA MET A 323 -4.44 -7.45 10.17
C MET A 323 -3.86 -6.28 9.38
N PHE A 324 -2.53 -6.14 9.39
CA PHE A 324 -1.87 -5.04 8.71
C PHE A 324 -1.99 -5.16 7.18
N LEU A 325 -1.91 -6.38 6.63
CA LEU A 325 -2.10 -6.64 5.21
C LEU A 325 -3.44 -6.10 4.71
N VAL A 326 -4.54 -6.38 5.40
CA VAL A 326 -5.88 -5.89 5.02
C VAL A 326 -5.99 -4.38 5.23
N ALA A 327 -5.54 -3.87 6.39
CA ALA A 327 -5.65 -2.45 6.73
C ALA A 327 -4.86 -1.54 5.76
N GLU A 328 -3.67 -1.99 5.33
CA GLU A 328 -2.75 -1.23 4.50
C GLU A 328 -3.09 -1.32 3.00
N ILE A 329 -3.60 -2.47 2.53
CA ILE A 329 -4.13 -2.56 1.16
C ILE A 329 -5.43 -1.74 1.03
N HIS A 330 -6.22 -1.70 2.10
CA HIS A 330 -7.44 -0.90 2.22
C HIS A 330 -8.39 -1.12 1.04
N PRO A 331 -8.82 -2.36 0.79
CA PRO A 331 -9.41 -2.78 -0.48
C PRO A 331 -10.86 -2.31 -0.71
N PHE A 332 -11.54 -1.79 0.31
CA PHE A 332 -12.95 -1.39 0.27
C PHE A 332 -13.12 0.12 0.39
N GLU A 333 -14.31 0.64 0.08
CA GLU A 333 -14.64 2.06 0.27
C GLU A 333 -14.72 2.42 1.76
N ASP A 334 -15.32 1.55 2.57
CA ASP A 334 -15.38 1.61 4.03
C ASP A 334 -15.24 0.19 4.64
N GLY A 335 -15.16 0.06 5.98
CA GLY A 335 -15.15 -1.21 6.71
C GLY A 335 -13.76 -1.86 6.82
N ASN A 336 -12.72 -1.27 6.21
CA ASN A 336 -11.37 -1.85 6.15
C ASN A 336 -10.77 -2.13 7.53
N GLY A 337 -10.85 -1.18 8.47
CA GLY A 337 -10.33 -1.36 9.84
C GLY A 337 -11.06 -2.46 10.60
N ARG A 338 -12.38 -2.52 10.48
CA ARG A 338 -13.24 -3.54 11.12
C ARG A 338 -12.92 -4.95 10.59
N ILE A 339 -12.84 -5.10 9.27
CA ILE A 339 -12.45 -6.38 8.64
C ILE A 339 -11.02 -6.78 9.02
N ALA A 340 -10.06 -5.85 9.03
CA ALA A 340 -8.69 -6.13 9.44
C ALA A 340 -8.62 -6.71 10.86
N ARG A 341 -9.40 -6.16 11.82
CA ARG A 341 -9.50 -6.70 13.19
C ARG A 341 -10.25 -8.04 13.27
N ILE A 342 -11.21 -8.29 12.40
CA ILE A 342 -11.85 -9.61 12.29
C ILE A 342 -10.81 -10.66 11.84
N PHE A 343 -9.99 -10.36 10.83
CA PHE A 343 -8.91 -11.25 10.39
C PHE A 343 -7.83 -11.45 11.45
N LEU A 344 -7.45 -10.39 12.17
CA LEU A 344 -6.57 -10.47 13.34
C LEU A 344 -7.07 -11.53 14.33
N ASN A 345 -8.32 -11.40 14.76
CA ASN A 345 -8.86 -12.23 15.82
C ASN A 345 -9.24 -13.64 15.34
N ALA A 346 -9.50 -13.84 14.04
CA ALA A 346 -9.65 -15.16 13.46
C ALA A 346 -8.37 -15.99 13.57
N GLU A 347 -7.23 -15.40 13.25
CA GLU A 347 -5.91 -16.04 13.40
C GLU A 347 -5.59 -16.37 14.87
N LEU A 348 -5.90 -15.47 15.80
CA LEU A 348 -5.73 -15.71 17.24
C LEU A 348 -6.64 -16.84 17.75
N THR A 349 -7.90 -16.83 17.33
CA THR A 349 -8.88 -17.86 17.72
C THR A 349 -8.48 -19.22 17.20
N ARG A 350 -8.04 -19.31 15.94
CA ARG A 350 -7.53 -20.55 15.34
C ARG A 350 -6.33 -21.11 16.10
N ALA A 351 -5.47 -20.23 16.62
CA ALA A 351 -4.29 -20.59 17.40
C ALA A 351 -4.57 -20.82 18.90
N GLY A 352 -5.83 -20.67 19.36
CA GLY A 352 -6.20 -20.78 20.78
C GLY A 352 -5.57 -19.69 21.66
N LEU A 353 -5.29 -18.51 21.09
CA LEU A 353 -4.73 -17.36 21.77
C LEU A 353 -5.82 -16.33 22.10
N SER A 354 -5.60 -15.58 23.17
CA SER A 354 -6.48 -14.48 23.56
C SER A 354 -6.65 -13.53 22.38
N ARG A 355 -7.91 -13.26 22.04
CA ARG A 355 -8.29 -12.22 21.06
C ARG A 355 -7.82 -10.83 21.52
N ILE A 356 -7.89 -9.86 20.61
CA ILE A 356 -7.49 -8.46 20.84
C ILE A 356 -8.69 -7.55 20.68
N ILE A 357 -8.93 -6.74 21.71
CA ILE A 357 -9.78 -5.56 21.69
C ILE A 357 -8.88 -4.34 21.83
N VAL A 358 -9.06 -3.35 20.97
CA VAL A 358 -8.40 -2.03 21.10
C VAL A 358 -9.35 -1.11 21.88
N PRO A 359 -9.15 -0.91 23.19
CA PRO A 359 -10.00 -0.02 23.97
C PRO A 359 -9.79 1.44 23.55
N THR A 360 -10.74 2.30 23.88
CA THR A 360 -10.72 3.73 23.53
C THR A 360 -9.44 4.44 23.99
N VAL A 361 -8.93 4.10 25.18
CA VAL A 361 -7.67 4.64 25.72
C VAL A 361 -6.43 4.30 24.86
N LEU A 362 -6.47 3.22 24.08
CA LEU A 362 -5.39 2.82 23.17
C LEU A 362 -5.63 3.25 21.71
N ARG A 363 -6.74 3.94 21.42
CA ARG A 363 -7.11 4.31 20.04
C ARG A 363 -6.02 5.12 19.35
N ASP A 364 -5.53 6.17 20.01
CA ASP A 364 -4.56 7.08 19.39
C ASP A 364 -3.19 6.41 19.19
N ASP A 365 -2.74 5.62 20.16
CA ASP A 365 -1.53 4.80 20.05
C ASP A 365 -1.63 3.81 18.89
N TYR A 366 -2.78 3.13 18.75
CA TYR A 366 -3.05 2.20 17.67
C TYR A 366 -3.02 2.88 16.29
N ILE A 367 -3.72 4.01 16.13
CA ILE A 367 -3.74 4.76 14.87
C ILE A 367 -2.36 5.34 14.55
N LEU A 368 -1.64 5.85 15.54
CA LEU A 368 -0.30 6.40 15.36
C LEU A 368 0.70 5.32 14.97
N ALA A 369 0.61 4.14 15.59
CA ALA A 369 1.47 3.01 15.26
C ALA A 369 1.23 2.49 13.84
N LEU A 370 -0.03 2.38 13.40
CA LEU A 370 -0.35 2.07 12.01
C LEU A 370 0.23 3.11 11.05
N LYS A 371 0.03 4.41 11.32
CA LYS A 371 0.61 5.49 10.49
C LYS A 371 2.14 5.45 10.48
N GLY A 372 2.77 5.16 11.61
CA GLY A 372 4.21 5.01 11.75
C GLY A 372 4.74 3.86 10.90
N LEU A 373 4.01 2.75 10.86
CA LEU A 373 4.32 1.62 9.99
C LEU A 373 4.13 1.99 8.51
N SER A 374 2.96 2.48 8.10
CA SER A 374 2.65 2.82 6.70
C SER A 374 3.60 3.86 6.10
N ASN A 375 3.92 4.92 6.86
CA ASN A 375 4.64 6.08 6.33
C ASN A 375 6.15 6.04 6.60
N ASN A 376 6.58 5.35 7.67
CA ASN A 376 7.97 5.37 8.11
C ASN A 376 8.57 3.97 8.31
N SER A 377 7.83 2.90 7.96
CA SER A 377 8.27 1.50 8.17
C SER A 377 8.63 1.17 9.63
N LEU A 378 8.04 1.87 10.61
CA LEU A 378 8.29 1.62 12.02
C LEU A 378 7.44 0.44 12.50
N THR A 379 8.05 -0.75 12.57
CA THR A 379 7.37 -1.99 12.95
C THR A 379 7.17 -2.13 14.46
N GLU A 380 8.17 -1.74 15.24
CA GLU A 380 8.21 -1.94 16.69
C GLU A 380 7.03 -1.27 17.44
N PRO A 381 6.66 0.01 17.19
CA PRO A 381 5.51 0.61 17.86
C PRO A 381 4.20 -0.14 17.61
N PHE A 382 4.00 -0.64 16.39
CA PHE A 382 2.82 -1.43 16.03
C PHE A 382 2.77 -2.73 16.83
N ILE A 383 3.87 -3.48 16.85
CA ILE A 383 3.91 -4.76 17.58
C ILE A 383 3.68 -4.54 19.09
N GLN A 384 4.31 -3.52 19.68
CA GLN A 384 4.17 -3.20 21.10
C GLN A 384 2.74 -2.79 21.48
N VAL A 385 2.10 -1.92 20.69
CA VAL A 385 0.71 -1.50 20.97
C VAL A 385 -0.26 -2.68 20.85
N MET A 386 -0.08 -3.53 19.85
CA MET A 386 -0.92 -4.72 19.69
C MET A 386 -0.71 -5.73 20.83
N ALA A 387 0.53 -5.91 21.30
CA ALA A 387 0.84 -6.76 22.44
C ALA A 387 0.19 -6.24 23.73
N LYS A 388 0.23 -4.92 23.96
CA LYS A 388 -0.46 -4.26 25.09
C LYS A 388 -1.98 -4.46 25.00
N ALA A 389 -2.56 -4.30 23.81
CA ALA A 389 -3.99 -4.52 23.60
C ALA A 389 -4.41 -5.98 23.86
N GLN A 390 -3.58 -6.95 23.46
CA GLN A 390 -3.82 -8.36 23.78
C GLN A 390 -3.73 -8.62 25.28
N ALA A 391 -2.71 -8.08 25.96
CA ALA A 391 -2.56 -8.22 27.40
C ALA A 391 -3.73 -7.60 28.17
N PHE A 392 -4.21 -6.43 27.74
CA PHE A 392 -5.43 -5.83 28.27
C PHE A 392 -6.62 -6.77 28.12
N THR A 393 -6.86 -7.27 26.90
CA THR A 393 -7.99 -8.18 26.62
C THR A 393 -7.92 -9.44 27.47
N ALA A 394 -6.73 -10.04 27.61
CA ALA A 394 -6.51 -11.22 28.43
C ALA A 394 -6.74 -10.97 29.93
N SER A 395 -6.53 -9.74 30.42
CA SER A 395 -6.69 -9.38 31.83
C SER A 395 -8.14 -9.14 32.27
N VAL A 396 -9.05 -8.93 31.30
CA VAL A 396 -10.47 -8.64 31.54
C VAL A 396 -11.39 -9.81 31.17
N ASN A 397 -10.81 -10.96 30.80
CA ASN A 397 -11.52 -12.19 30.44
C ASN A 397 -12.11 -12.94 31.63
#